data_AF-A0A939ECX7-F1
#
_entry.id   AF-A0A939ECX7-F1
#
_cell.length_a   1.000
_cell.length_b   1.000
_cell.length_c   1.000
_cell.angle_alpha   90.00
_cell.angle_beta   90.00
_cell.angle_gamma   90.00
#
_symmetry.space_group_name_H-M   'P 1'
#
loop_
_entity.id
_entity.type
_entity.pdbx_description
1 polymer ?
#
loop_
_entity_poly.entity_id
_entity_poly.type
_entity_poly.pdbx_seq_one_letter_code
_entity_poly.pdbx_strand_id
1 'polypeptide(L)'
;MALKTSSQGKKPTEVWAPFPYQDGNPFVHAADIQTRCAKTVLEWQIEMVNFLKFRLVKDVAFVEALSKPQRPSETLSGISDYMLEAIDDYSREAAKAATFGSRMTVDTANQVKKKTEDLVAELKSAATAGI
;
A
#
# COMPACT_ATOMS: atom_id res chain seq x y z
N MET A 1 14.27 58.67 7.07
CA MET A 1 12.86 58.24 7.22
C MET A 1 12.61 57.18 6.15
N ALA A 2 12.75 55.91 6.51
CA ALA A 2 12.78 54.79 5.56
C ALA A 2 11.38 54.17 5.44
N LEU A 3 10.78 54.25 4.26
CA LEU A 3 9.55 53.56 3.90
C LEU A 3 9.89 52.07 3.67
N LYS A 4 9.69 51.25 4.70
CA LYS A 4 9.75 49.79 4.58
C LYS A 4 8.45 49.33 3.93
N THR A 5 8.49 49.09 2.62
CA THR A 5 7.44 48.39 1.88
C THR A 5 7.30 46.98 2.44
N SER A 6 6.23 46.76 3.22
CA SER A 6 5.79 45.43 3.63
C SER A 6 5.32 44.68 2.38
N SER A 7 6.21 43.86 1.83
CA SER A 7 5.84 42.83 0.87
C SER A 7 5.05 41.76 1.61
N GLN A 8 3.74 41.99 1.78
CA GLN A 8 2.81 40.89 2.03
C GLN A 8 2.90 39.94 0.82
N GLY A 9 3.64 38.85 0.99
CA GLY A 9 3.60 37.71 0.09
C GLY A 9 2.16 37.20 0.05
N LYS A 10 1.45 37.54 -1.02
CA LYS A 10 0.15 36.95 -1.34
C LYS A 10 0.37 35.43 -1.39
N LYS A 11 -0.26 34.70 -0.46
CA LYS A 11 -0.37 33.24 -0.57
C LYS A 11 -0.99 32.93 -1.93
N PRO A 12 -0.45 31.98 -2.71
CA PRO A 12 -0.93 31.71 -4.05
C PRO A 12 -2.41 31.39 -3.96
N THR A 13 -3.19 32.27 -4.56
CA THR A 13 -4.64 32.16 -4.68
C THR A 13 -4.99 30.84 -5.34
N GLU A 14 -5.90 30.16 -4.65
CA GLU A 14 -6.75 29.07 -5.11
C GLU A 14 -7.19 29.28 -6.57
N VAL A 15 -6.50 28.62 -7.50
CA VAL A 15 -6.98 28.46 -8.86
C VAL A 15 -7.38 27.00 -9.00
N TRP A 16 -8.61 26.71 -8.56
CA TRP A 16 -9.32 25.47 -8.80
C TRP A 16 -8.81 24.21 -8.07
N ALA A 17 -8.94 24.21 -6.74
CA ALA A 17 -9.14 22.97 -5.99
C ALA A 17 -10.61 22.98 -5.50
N PRO A 18 -11.46 22.01 -5.85
CA PRO A 18 -12.85 21.97 -5.38
C PRO A 18 -12.97 21.83 -3.85
N PHE A 19 -11.85 21.57 -3.18
CA PHE A 19 -11.73 21.59 -1.73
C PHE A 19 -10.54 22.49 -1.37
N PRO A 20 -10.73 23.58 -0.60
CA PRO A 20 -9.61 24.34 -0.09
C PRO A 20 -8.74 23.39 0.76
N TYR A 21 -7.43 23.45 0.55
CA TYR A 21 -6.45 22.75 1.38
C TYR A 21 -6.40 23.46 2.74
N GLN A 22 -7.45 23.26 3.52
CA GLN A 22 -7.54 23.70 4.89
C GLN A 22 -7.02 22.55 5.74
N ASP A 23 -6.06 22.82 6.63
CA ASP A 23 -5.36 21.82 7.47
C ASP A 23 -6.27 21.01 8.43
N GLY A 24 -7.60 21.10 8.28
CA GLY A 24 -8.60 20.28 8.99
C GLY A 24 -9.76 19.78 8.11
N ASN A 25 -9.65 19.81 6.77
CA ASN A 25 -10.73 19.33 5.90
C ASN A 25 -10.78 17.78 5.88
N PRO A 26 -11.84 17.15 6.43
CA PRO A 26 -11.95 15.69 6.50
C PRO A 26 -11.99 15.02 5.12
N PHE A 27 -12.44 15.72 4.07
CA PHE A 27 -12.50 15.19 2.71
C PHE A 27 -11.11 15.06 2.07
N VAL A 28 -10.24 16.05 2.28
CA VAL A 28 -8.83 16.01 1.81
C VAL A 28 -8.07 14.90 2.53
N HIS A 29 -8.39 14.69 3.81
CA HIS A 29 -7.79 13.62 4.61
C HIS A 29 -8.26 12.22 4.22
N ALA A 30 -9.56 12.05 3.96
CA ALA A 30 -10.09 10.82 3.42
C ALA A 30 -9.45 10.51 2.05
N ALA A 31 -9.24 11.53 1.21
CA ALA A 31 -8.59 11.37 -0.08
C ALA A 31 -7.11 10.94 0.02
N ASP A 32 -6.33 11.45 0.99
CA ASP A 32 -4.93 11.01 1.20
C ASP A 32 -4.86 9.55 1.68
N ILE A 33 -5.71 9.17 2.65
CA ILE A 33 -5.84 7.77 3.10
C ILE A 33 -6.23 6.87 1.92
N GLN A 34 -7.24 7.27 1.14
CA GLN A 34 -7.72 6.53 -0.01
C GLN A 34 -6.65 6.38 -1.10
N THR A 35 -5.89 7.44 -1.38
CA THR A 35 -4.80 7.42 -2.38
C THR A 35 -3.69 6.47 -1.96
N ARG A 36 -3.31 6.46 -0.68
CA ARG A 36 -2.29 5.53 -0.15
C ARG A 36 -2.79 4.09 -0.17
N CYS A 37 -4.03 3.85 0.24
CA CYS A 37 -4.65 2.52 0.14
C CYS A 37 -4.67 2.05 -1.32
N ALA A 38 -5.08 2.90 -2.26
CA ALA A 38 -5.08 2.58 -3.69
C ALA A 38 -3.67 2.24 -4.20
N LYS A 39 -2.65 3.03 -3.84
CA LYS A 39 -1.25 2.74 -4.20
C LYS A 39 -0.82 1.38 -3.67
N THR A 40 -1.05 1.12 -2.39
CA THR A 40 -0.65 -0.13 -1.74
C THR A 40 -1.39 -1.32 -2.38
N VAL A 41 -2.68 -1.21 -2.68
CA VAL A 41 -3.43 -2.23 -3.43
C VAL A 41 -2.83 -2.49 -4.82
N LEU A 42 -2.44 -1.44 -5.55
CA LEU A 42 -1.79 -1.60 -6.86
C LEU A 42 -0.43 -2.31 -6.74
N GLU A 43 0.37 -1.97 -5.72
CA GLU A 43 1.64 -2.67 -5.44
C GLU A 43 1.39 -4.17 -5.16
N TRP A 44 0.38 -4.50 -4.35
CA TRP A 44 -0.01 -5.89 -4.09
C TRP A 44 -0.51 -6.61 -5.34
N GLN A 45 -1.30 -5.94 -6.18
CA GLN A 45 -1.75 -6.51 -7.45
C GLN A 45 -0.57 -6.82 -8.38
N ILE A 46 0.45 -5.96 -8.44
CA ILE A 46 1.68 -6.21 -9.21
C ILE A 46 2.40 -7.44 -8.66
N GLU A 47 2.54 -7.57 -7.34
CA GLU A 47 3.14 -8.75 -6.71
C GLU A 47 2.37 -10.04 -7.05
N MET A 48 1.05 -10.02 -6.95
CA MET A 48 0.18 -11.16 -7.30
C MET A 48 0.33 -11.59 -8.77
N VAL A 49 0.43 -10.64 -9.69
CA VAL A 49 0.65 -10.94 -11.12
C VAL A 49 2.03 -11.53 -11.34
N ASN A 50 3.06 -11.03 -10.66
CA ASN A 50 4.41 -11.59 -10.73
C ASN A 50 4.46 -13.01 -10.16
N PHE A 51 3.78 -13.26 -9.05
CA PHE A 51 3.61 -14.59 -8.48
C PHE A 51 2.94 -15.54 -9.49
N LEU A 52 1.83 -15.11 -10.11
CA LEU A 52 1.13 -15.93 -11.09
C LEU A 52 2.02 -16.26 -12.29
N LYS A 53 2.76 -15.28 -12.81
CA LYS A 53 3.73 -15.49 -13.89
C LYS A 53 4.77 -16.55 -13.49
N PHE A 54 5.35 -16.43 -12.30
CA PHE A 54 6.33 -17.37 -11.79
C PHE A 54 5.76 -18.79 -11.68
N ARG A 55 4.54 -18.93 -11.16
CA ARG A 55 3.84 -20.21 -11.07
C ARG A 55 3.60 -20.82 -12.46
N LEU A 56 3.09 -20.04 -13.40
CA LEU A 56 2.84 -20.51 -14.77
C LEU A 56 4.11 -20.99 -15.48
N VAL A 57 5.26 -20.36 -15.22
CA VAL A 57 6.55 -20.85 -15.76
C VAL A 57 6.89 -22.24 -15.20
N LYS A 58 6.65 -22.49 -13.90
CA LYS A 58 6.84 -23.81 -13.31
C LYS A 58 5.84 -24.83 -13.86
N ASP A 59 4.59 -24.43 -14.06
CA ASP A 59 3.54 -25.30 -14.63
C ASP A 59 3.95 -25.78 -16.04
N VAL A 60 4.42 -24.87 -16.88
CA VAL A 60 4.93 -25.20 -18.22
C VAL A 60 6.11 -26.16 -18.13
N ALA A 61 7.11 -25.86 -17.29
CA ALA A 61 8.27 -26.73 -17.11
C ALA A 61 7.88 -28.13 -16.60
N PHE A 62 6.88 -28.22 -15.74
CA PHE A 62 6.35 -29.48 -15.23
C PHE A 62 5.63 -30.29 -16.32
N VAL A 63 4.78 -29.65 -17.14
CA VAL A 63 4.12 -30.32 -18.28
C VAL A 63 5.14 -30.79 -19.32
N GLU A 64 6.18 -29.99 -19.59
CA GLU A 64 7.29 -30.40 -20.45
C GLU A 64 8.06 -31.58 -19.87
N ALA A 65 8.27 -31.62 -18.55
CA ALA A 65 8.90 -32.76 -17.88
C ALA A 65 8.04 -34.02 -18.02
N LEU A 66 6.72 -33.92 -17.77
CA LEU A 66 5.77 -35.03 -17.93
C LEU A 66 5.72 -35.60 -19.35
N SER A 67 5.96 -34.76 -20.36
CA SER A 67 5.93 -35.17 -21.77
C SER A 67 7.16 -36.00 -22.20
N LYS A 68 8.20 -36.06 -21.36
CA LYS A 68 9.41 -36.86 -21.66
C LYS A 68 9.17 -38.34 -21.30
N PRO A 69 9.82 -39.29 -21.99
CA PRO A 69 9.81 -40.69 -21.57
C PRO A 69 10.53 -40.85 -20.22
N GLN A 70 9.84 -41.40 -19.22
CA GLN A 70 10.37 -41.60 -17.86
C GLN A 70 9.75 -42.85 -17.24
N ARG A 71 10.39 -43.37 -16.19
CA ARG A 71 9.79 -44.48 -15.44
C ARG A 71 8.57 -43.99 -14.65
N PRO A 72 7.55 -44.84 -14.42
CA PRO A 72 6.38 -44.46 -13.63
C PRO A 72 6.72 -43.93 -12.23
N SER A 73 7.76 -44.48 -11.58
CA SER A 73 8.24 -44.02 -10.27
C SER A 73 8.84 -42.62 -10.30
N GLU A 74 9.56 -42.27 -11.37
CA GLU A 74 10.17 -40.95 -11.57
C GLU A 74 9.08 -39.90 -11.85
N THR A 75 8.08 -40.28 -12.64
CA THR A 75 6.91 -39.43 -12.92
C THR A 75 6.12 -39.13 -11.64
N LEU A 76 5.86 -40.15 -10.81
CA LEU A 76 5.13 -39.99 -9.55
C LEU A 76 5.89 -39.11 -8.54
N SER A 77 7.21 -39.30 -8.42
CA SER A 77 8.05 -38.43 -7.58
C SER A 77 8.00 -36.99 -8.07
N GLY A 78 8.16 -36.76 -9.38
CA GLY A 78 8.09 -35.42 -9.96
C GLY A 78 6.74 -34.71 -9.76
N ILE A 79 5.62 -35.46 -9.83
CA ILE A 79 4.29 -34.91 -9.49
C ILE A 79 4.24 -34.51 -8.02
N SER A 80 4.72 -35.37 -7.12
CA SER A 80 4.72 -35.10 -5.68
C SER A 80 5.57 -33.87 -5.33
N ASP A 81 6.78 -33.78 -5.88
CA ASP A 81 7.70 -32.67 -5.65
C ASP A 81 7.10 -31.35 -6.14
N TYR A 82 6.49 -31.36 -7.34
CA TYR A 82 5.79 -30.21 -7.88
C TYR A 82 4.61 -29.76 -7.00
N MET A 83 3.84 -30.70 -6.46
CA MET A 83 2.72 -30.37 -5.57
C MET A 83 3.21 -29.77 -4.26
N LEU A 84 4.28 -30.31 -3.68
CA LEU A 84 4.89 -29.77 -2.45
C LEU A 84 5.42 -28.36 -2.68
N GLU A 85 6.12 -28.13 -3.80
CA GLU A 85 6.62 -26.82 -4.18
C GLU A 85 5.47 -25.82 -4.40
N ALA A 86 4.39 -26.24 -5.05
CA ALA A 86 3.20 -25.42 -5.24
C ALA A 86 2.56 -25.03 -3.89
N ILE A 87 2.44 -25.98 -2.97
CA ILE A 87 1.89 -25.72 -1.63
C ILE A 87 2.75 -24.70 -0.88
N ASP A 88 4.08 -24.82 -0.93
CA ASP A 88 4.98 -23.85 -0.29
C ASP A 88 4.84 -22.46 -0.91
N ASP A 89 4.84 -22.38 -2.25
CA ASP A 89 4.70 -21.13 -2.99
C ASP A 89 3.39 -20.42 -2.64
N TYR A 90 2.25 -21.12 -2.68
CA TYR A 90 0.94 -20.55 -2.32
C TYR A 90 0.86 -20.17 -0.84
N SER A 91 1.44 -20.97 0.06
CA SER A 91 1.46 -20.67 1.48
C SER A 91 2.25 -19.39 1.77
N ARG A 92 3.39 -19.23 1.09
CA ARG A 92 4.21 -18.02 1.17
C ARG A 92 3.48 -16.80 0.62
N GLU A 93 2.78 -16.94 -0.50
CA GLU A 93 2.02 -15.84 -1.08
C GLU A 93 0.80 -15.46 -0.22
N ALA A 94 0.12 -16.44 0.38
CA ALA A 94 -0.94 -16.20 1.35
C ALA A 94 -0.42 -15.46 2.59
N ALA A 95 0.78 -15.78 3.07
CA ALA A 95 1.42 -15.05 4.16
C ALA A 95 1.69 -13.58 3.79
N LYS A 96 2.13 -13.30 2.56
CA LYS A 96 2.29 -11.92 2.07
C LYS A 96 0.95 -11.18 1.95
N ALA A 97 -0.10 -11.85 1.48
CA ALA A 97 -1.43 -11.26 1.44
C ALA A 97 -1.95 -10.91 2.85
N ALA A 98 -1.63 -11.74 3.86
CA ALA A 98 -1.96 -11.44 5.25
C ALA A 98 -1.17 -10.24 5.81
N THR A 99 0.12 -10.14 5.51
CA THR A 99 0.94 -8.99 5.94
C THR A 99 0.49 -7.70 5.26
N PHE A 100 0.00 -7.77 4.02
CA PHE A 100 -0.61 -6.64 3.32
C PHE A 100 -1.82 -6.06 4.08
N GLY A 101 -2.77 -6.92 4.46
CA GLY A 101 -3.97 -6.49 5.20
C GLY A 101 -3.62 -5.87 6.58
N SER A 102 -2.63 -6.46 7.26
CA SER A 102 -2.11 -5.92 8.51
C SER A 102 -1.48 -4.54 8.32
N ARG A 103 -0.60 -4.38 7.32
CA ARG A 103 0.06 -3.10 7.02
C ARG A 103 -0.95 -2.01 6.67
N MET A 104 -1.97 -2.31 5.86
CA MET A 104 -3.01 -1.34 5.49
C MET A 104 -3.81 -0.87 6.72
N THR A 105 -4.13 -1.80 7.63
CA THR A 105 -4.84 -1.48 8.88
C THR A 105 -3.98 -0.63 9.82
N VAL A 106 -2.71 -1.00 10.00
CA VAL A 106 -1.75 -0.28 10.84
C VAL A 106 -1.47 1.12 10.30
N ASP A 107 -1.25 1.26 8.99
CA ASP A 107 -1.01 2.56 8.35
C ASP A 107 -2.23 3.49 8.48
N THR A 108 -3.45 2.93 8.44
CA THR A 108 -4.68 3.69 8.67
C THR A 108 -4.80 4.12 10.14
N ALA A 109 -4.57 3.20 11.09
CA ALA A 109 -4.64 3.49 12.52
C ALA A 109 -3.60 4.54 12.96
N ASN A 110 -2.37 4.44 12.47
CA ASN A 110 -1.31 5.40 12.74
C ASN A 110 -1.64 6.80 12.21
N GLN A 111 -2.30 6.91 11.05
CA GLN A 111 -2.74 8.19 10.51
C GLN A 111 -3.83 8.84 11.35
N VAL A 112 -4.82 8.06 11.80
CA VAL A 112 -5.87 8.56 12.70
C VAL A 112 -5.27 9.03 14.03
N LYS A 113 -4.34 8.25 14.59
CA LYS A 113 -3.64 8.61 15.83
C LYS A 113 -2.86 9.91 15.67
N LYS A 114 -2.00 10.01 14.66
CA LYS A 114 -1.18 11.20 14.41
C LYS A 114 -2.03 12.46 14.27
N LYS A 115 -3.13 12.40 13.52
CA LYS A 115 -4.03 13.55 13.36
C LYS A 115 -4.76 13.94 14.64
N THR A 116 -5.11 12.96 15.47
CA THR A 116 -5.69 13.23 16.79
C THR A 116 -4.67 13.96 17.67
N GLU A 117 -3.40 13.57 17.62
CA GLU A 117 -2.31 14.23 18.33
C GLU A 117 -2.08 15.67 17.82
N ASP A 118 -2.08 15.87 16.48
CA ASP A 118 -1.93 17.18 15.85
C ASP A 118 -3.09 18.12 16.26
N LEU A 119 -4.35 17.65 16.20
CA LEU A 119 -5.52 18.42 16.62
C LEU A 119 -5.48 18.81 18.12
N VAL A 120 -5.05 17.90 18.99
CA VAL A 120 -4.90 18.18 20.42
C VAL A 120 -3.80 19.21 20.66
N ALA A 121 -2.70 19.16 19.91
CA ALA A 121 -1.63 20.14 19.99
C ALA A 121 -2.08 21.54 19.53
N GLU A 122 -2.85 21.62 18.44
CA GLU A 122 -3.45 22.87 17.95
C GLU A 122 -4.47 23.45 18.94
N LEU A 123 -5.31 22.61 19.55
CA LEU A 123 -6.30 23.07 20.54
C LEU A 123 -5.60 23.66 21.78
N LYS A 124 -4.53 23.01 22.24
CA LYS A 124 -3.73 23.48 23.37
C LYS A 124 -3.04 24.81 23.07
N SER A 125 -2.44 24.94 21.89
CA SER A 125 -1.75 26.18 21.49
C SER A 125 -2.73 27.34 21.33
N ALA A 126 -3.91 27.10 20.75
CA ALA A 126 -4.99 28.09 20.64
C ALA A 126 -5.52 28.53 22.02
N ALA A 127 -5.69 27.60 22.96
CA ALA A 127 -6.15 27.91 24.31
C ALA A 127 -5.14 28.76 25.10
N THR A 128 -3.83 28.58 24.87
CA THR A 128 -2.78 29.38 25.52
C THR A 128 -2.50 30.73 24.84
N ALA A 129 -2.90 30.90 23.58
CA ALA A 129 -2.75 32.16 22.84
C ALA A 129 -3.90 33.15 23.07
N GLY A 130 -4.99 32.71 23.71
CA GLY A 130 -6.17 33.51 24.07
C GLY A 130 -6.15 34.14 25.46
N ILE A 131 -5.00 34.12 26.16
CA ILE A 131 -4.75 34.79 27.45
C ILE A 131 -3.79 35.96 27.23
#